data_AF-A0A7W7KER0-F1
#
_entry.id   AF-A0A7W7KER0-F1
#
_cell.length_a   1.000
_cell.length_b   1.000
_cell.length_c   1.000
_cell.angle_alpha   90.00
_cell.angle_beta   90.00
_cell.angle_gamma   90.00
#
_symmetry.space_group_name_H-M   'P 1'
#
loop_
_entity.id
_entity.type
_entity.pdbx_description
1 polymer ?
#
loop_
_entity_poly.entity_id
_entity_poly.type
_entity_poly.pdbx_seq_one_letter_code
_entity_poly.pdbx_strand_id
1 'polypeptide(L)'
;MTTKANLEEMVKDLDALTHLECDGLSHQIVHRLTTLGVSCQLFSGIVTLGNHVVRPHYWVVVGDLIIDYRVRRWMQNDPEAPHGVFHPAETDAEYDGIEAKKLTLPTGLMEFLAIPDDVFLAKLAEQTGMNFKD
;
A
#
# COMPACT_ATOMS: atom_id res chain seq x y z
N MET A 1 -16.44 16.10 2.77
CA MET A 1 -15.19 16.02 2.01
C MET A 1 -14.16 15.36 2.92
N THR A 2 -13.48 14.31 2.45
CA THR A 2 -12.42 13.66 3.23
C THR A 2 -11.16 14.53 3.13
N THR A 3 -10.60 14.95 4.26
CA THR A 3 -9.37 15.76 4.30
C THR A 3 -8.13 14.88 4.24
N LYS A 4 -6.99 15.45 3.87
CA LYS A 4 -5.67 14.79 3.94
C LYS A 4 -5.40 14.17 5.32
N ALA A 5 -5.55 14.97 6.38
CA ALA A 5 -5.34 14.51 7.76
C ALA A 5 -6.27 13.35 8.16
N ASN A 6 -7.53 13.35 7.69
CA ASN A 6 -8.44 12.24 7.95
C ASN A 6 -8.00 10.97 7.22
N LEU A 7 -7.54 11.08 5.97
CA LEU A 7 -7.01 9.93 5.23
C LEU A 7 -5.75 9.38 5.89
N GLU A 8 -4.81 10.23 6.28
CA GLU A 8 -3.59 9.84 7.00
C GLU A 8 -3.93 9.03 8.25
N GLU A 9 -4.86 9.50 9.07
CA GLU A 9 -5.28 8.78 10.27
C GLU A 9 -5.85 7.39 9.97
N MET A 10 -6.60 7.26 8.87
CA MET A 10 -7.22 5.99 8.48
C MET A 10 -6.22 4.93 8.01
N VAL A 11 -5.07 5.34 7.46
CA VAL A 11 -4.17 4.41 6.74
C VAL A 11 -2.74 4.35 7.29
N LYS A 12 -2.33 5.27 8.18
CA LYS A 12 -0.94 5.37 8.66
C LYS A 12 -0.40 4.09 9.30
N ASP A 13 -1.23 3.32 10.00
CA ASP A 13 -0.82 2.07 10.65
C ASP A 13 -0.53 0.95 9.63
N LEU A 14 -1.07 1.03 8.41
CA LEU A 14 -0.76 0.07 7.35
C LEU A 14 0.70 0.15 6.89
N ASP A 15 1.38 1.29 7.09
CA ASP A 15 2.79 1.42 6.75
C ASP A 15 3.68 0.41 7.50
N ALA A 16 3.26 0.03 8.71
CA ALA A 16 3.92 -0.99 9.54
C ALA A 16 3.88 -2.41 8.93
N LEU A 17 3.05 -2.66 7.91
CA LEU A 17 3.02 -3.92 7.15
C LEU A 17 4.22 -3.99 6.19
N THR A 18 5.42 -4.05 6.76
CA THR A 18 6.67 -3.91 5.99
C THR A 18 6.95 -5.07 5.05
N HIS A 19 6.33 -6.23 5.27
CA HIS A 19 6.40 -7.40 4.39
C HIS A 19 5.56 -7.24 3.11
N LEU A 20 4.65 -6.25 3.06
CA LEU A 20 3.86 -5.98 1.86
C LEU A 20 4.57 -5.02 0.93
N GLU A 21 4.64 -5.42 -0.34
CA GLU A 21 5.09 -4.58 -1.45
C GLU A 21 3.98 -3.63 -1.94
N CYS A 22 4.27 -2.84 -2.98
CA CYS A 22 3.38 -1.79 -3.47
C CYS A 22 1.98 -2.28 -3.83
N ASP A 23 1.86 -3.45 -4.44
CA ASP A 23 0.59 -4.07 -4.84
C ASP A 23 -0.23 -4.52 -3.63
N GLY A 24 0.38 -5.33 -2.76
CA GLY A 24 -0.26 -5.88 -1.56
C GLY A 24 -0.74 -4.77 -0.63
N LEU A 25 0.12 -3.78 -0.37
CA LEU A 25 -0.24 -2.67 0.50
C LEU A 25 -1.33 -1.78 -0.10
N SER A 26 -1.26 -1.48 -1.40
CA SER A 26 -2.29 -0.68 -2.06
C SER A 26 -3.66 -1.36 -2.01
N HIS A 27 -3.70 -2.69 -2.10
CA HIS A 27 -4.93 -3.46 -1.90
C HIS A 27 -5.45 -3.43 -0.45
N GLN A 28 -4.57 -3.45 0.56
CA GLN A 28 -4.97 -3.24 1.96
C GLN A 28 -5.57 -1.85 2.17
N ILE A 29 -4.96 -0.82 1.60
CA ILE A 29 -5.45 0.56 1.66
C ILE A 29 -6.83 0.66 1.00
N VAL A 30 -6.98 0.15 -0.23
CA VAL A 30 -8.28 0.13 -0.94
C VAL A 30 -9.35 -0.60 -0.13
N HIS A 31 -9.02 -1.77 0.42
CA HIS A 31 -9.95 -2.54 1.23
C HIS A 31 -10.42 -1.73 2.43
N ARG A 32 -9.49 -1.16 3.21
CA ARG A 32 -9.81 -0.37 4.39
C ARG A 32 -10.64 0.88 4.07
N LEU A 33 -10.26 1.62 3.03
CA LEU A 33 -11.01 2.82 2.64
C LEU A 33 -12.43 2.44 2.20
N THR A 34 -12.57 1.35 1.44
CA THR A 34 -13.87 0.85 0.99
C THR A 34 -14.74 0.40 2.17
N THR A 35 -14.19 -0.29 3.17
CA THR A 35 -14.95 -0.70 4.37
C THR A 35 -15.37 0.49 5.23
N LEU A 36 -14.62 1.59 5.20
CA LEU A 36 -14.97 2.88 5.83
C LEU A 36 -15.91 3.75 4.97
N GLY A 37 -16.34 3.28 3.80
CA GLY A 37 -17.22 4.02 2.89
C GLY A 37 -16.53 5.18 2.13
N VAL A 38 -15.21 5.17 2.07
CA VAL A 38 -14.41 6.16 1.33
C VAL A 38 -14.20 5.67 -0.11
N SER A 39 -14.70 6.46 -1.07
CA SER A 39 -14.46 6.20 -2.50
C SER A 39 -13.00 6.43 -2.84
N CYS A 40 -12.36 5.44 -3.48
CA CYS A 40 -10.96 5.49 -3.88
C CYS A 40 -10.76 4.74 -5.21
N GLN A 41 -9.66 4.99 -5.89
CA GLN A 41 -9.25 4.29 -7.11
C GLN A 41 -7.86 3.68 -6.90
N LEU A 42 -7.65 2.48 -7.44
CA LEU A 42 -6.35 1.83 -7.46
C LEU A 42 -5.72 2.11 -8.81
N PHE A 43 -4.47 2.50 -8.84
CA PHE A 43 -3.73 2.71 -10.09
C PHE A 43 -2.52 1.78 -10.14
N SER A 44 -2.11 1.47 -11.37
CA SER A 44 -0.82 0.84 -11.65
C SER A 44 -0.15 1.50 -12.84
N GLY A 45 1.16 1.68 -12.75
CA GLY A 45 1.93 2.33 -13.81
C GLY A 45 3.38 2.58 -13.42
N ILE A 46 3.85 3.78 -13.72
CA ILE A 46 5.22 4.23 -13.60
C ILE A 46 5.26 5.41 -12.64
N VAL A 47 6.24 5.40 -11.73
CA VAL A 47 6.60 6.59 -10.95
C VAL A 47 8.01 7.02 -11.31
N THR A 48 8.18 8.29 -11.63
CA THR A 48 9.47 8.88 -11.99
C THR A 48 9.84 9.97 -10.99
N LEU A 49 11.10 10.00 -10.53
CA LEU A 49 11.65 11.07 -9.71
C LEU A 49 13.10 11.32 -10.10
N GLY A 50 13.36 12.46 -10.76
CA GLY A 50 14.66 12.74 -11.36
C GLY A 50 15.07 11.66 -12.35
N ASN A 51 16.14 10.93 -12.06
CA ASN A 51 16.64 9.82 -12.90
C ASN A 51 16.12 8.44 -12.45
N HIS A 52 15.33 8.37 -11.38
CA HIS A 52 14.80 7.11 -10.87
C HIS A 52 13.43 6.81 -11.50
N VAL A 53 13.23 5.54 -11.85
CA VAL A 53 11.99 5.04 -12.45
C VAL A 53 11.59 3.75 -11.76
N VAL A 54 10.37 3.71 -11.22
CA VAL A 54 9.80 2.51 -10.58
C VAL A 54 8.63 2.02 -11.42
N ARG A 55 8.72 0.77 -11.89
CA ARG A 55 7.66 0.12 -12.67
C ARG A 55 7.73 -1.40 -12.61
N PRO A 56 6.59 -2.12 -12.59
CA PRO A 56 5.26 -1.57 -12.32
C PRO A 56 5.15 -1.10 -10.86
N HIS A 57 4.44 -0.01 -10.62
CA HIS A 57 4.16 0.50 -9.27
C HIS A 57 2.66 0.63 -9.05
N TYR A 58 2.21 0.46 -7.80
CA TYR A 58 0.80 0.59 -7.42
C TYR A 58 0.64 1.70 -6.38
N TRP A 59 -0.44 2.48 -6.53
CA TRP A 59 -0.81 3.54 -5.59
C TRP A 59 -2.33 3.71 -5.55
N VAL A 60 -2.82 4.43 -4.55
CA VAL A 60 -4.25 4.70 -4.37
C VAL A 60 -4.52 6.18 -4.53
N VAL A 61 -5.61 6.53 -5.23
CA VAL A 61 -6.07 7.90 -5.43
C VAL A 61 -7.39 8.12 -4.72
N VAL A 62 -7.50 9.22 -3.98
CA VAL A 62 -8.74 9.69 -3.33
C VAL A 62 -8.94 11.17 -3.63
N GLY A 63 -9.82 11.47 -4.59
CA GLY A 63 -9.98 12.84 -5.09
C GLY A 63 -8.70 13.30 -5.77
N ASP A 64 -8.09 14.36 -5.25
CA ASP A 64 -6.83 14.96 -5.69
C ASP A 64 -5.60 14.46 -4.89
N LEU A 65 -5.79 13.53 -3.95
CA LEU A 65 -4.73 13.00 -3.09
C LEU A 65 -4.25 11.63 -3.58
N ILE A 66 -2.95 11.41 -3.47
CA ILE A 66 -2.28 10.12 -3.67
C ILE A 66 -1.94 9.53 -2.30
N ILE A 67 -2.09 8.21 -2.18
CA ILE A 67 -1.62 7.41 -1.05
C ILE A 67 -0.60 6.42 -1.57
N ASP A 68 0.65 6.56 -1.14
CA ASP A 68 1.76 5.71 -1.53
C ASP A 68 2.80 5.63 -0.40
N TYR A 69 2.97 4.45 0.18
CA TYR A 69 3.93 4.18 1.26
C TYR A 69 5.11 3.33 0.79
N ARG A 70 5.19 2.99 -0.50
CA ARG A 70 6.14 1.97 -0.98
C ARG A 70 7.07 2.48 -2.07
N VAL A 71 6.74 3.55 -2.81
CA VAL A 71 7.64 4.08 -3.84
C VAL A 71 9.02 4.42 -3.29
N ARG A 72 9.08 5.02 -2.10
CA ARG A 72 10.34 5.44 -1.46
C ARG A 72 11.34 4.29 -1.33
N ARG A 73 10.89 3.06 -1.03
CA ARG A 73 11.78 1.90 -0.92
C ARG A 73 12.45 1.56 -2.24
N TRP A 74 11.71 1.64 -3.34
CA TRP A 74 12.20 1.38 -4.69
C TRP A 74 13.08 2.51 -5.22
N MET A 75 12.91 3.72 -4.68
CA MET A 75 13.77 4.88 -4.90
C MET A 75 15.00 4.90 -3.97
N GLN A 76 15.52 3.73 -3.55
CA GLN A 76 16.69 3.62 -2.67
C GLN A 76 16.56 4.37 -1.32
N ASN A 77 15.33 4.52 -0.84
CA ASN A 77 15.00 5.33 0.33
C ASN A 77 15.35 6.82 0.19
N ASP A 78 15.28 7.37 -1.02
CA ASP A 78 15.41 8.80 -1.26
C ASP A 78 14.38 9.58 -0.42
N PRO A 79 14.81 10.51 0.46
CA PRO A 79 13.89 11.30 1.28
C PRO A 79 12.96 12.21 0.45
N GLU A 80 13.35 12.56 -0.79
CA GLU A 80 12.52 13.34 -1.72
C GLU A 80 11.39 12.49 -2.32
N ALA A 81 11.54 11.16 -2.33
CA ALA A 81 10.47 10.27 -2.77
C ALA A 81 9.27 10.36 -1.81
N PRO A 82 8.05 10.55 -2.33
CA PRO A 82 6.89 10.77 -1.49
C PRO A 82 6.56 9.51 -0.68
N HIS A 83 5.95 9.72 0.48
CA HIS A 83 5.59 8.64 1.41
C HIS A 83 4.39 9.06 2.26
N GLY A 84 3.32 8.27 2.19
CA GLY A 84 2.08 8.51 2.90
C GLY A 84 0.99 9.09 2.01
N VAL A 85 0.24 10.05 2.55
CA VAL A 85 -0.82 10.75 1.82
C VAL A 85 -0.30 12.13 1.41
N PHE A 86 -0.45 12.50 0.15
CA PHE A 86 0.05 13.77 -0.36
C PHE A 86 -0.73 14.21 -1.58
N HIS A 87 -0.76 15.52 -1.81
CA HIS A 87 -1.18 16.07 -3.09
C HIS A 87 -0.02 15.97 -4.10
N PRO A 88 -0.25 15.66 -5.38
CA PRO A 88 0.81 15.55 -6.39
C PRO A 88 1.72 16.78 -6.47
N ALA A 89 1.15 17.98 -6.28
CA ALA A 89 1.92 19.24 -6.27
C ALA A 89 2.89 19.41 -5.08
N GLU A 90 2.89 18.50 -4.10
CA GLU A 90 3.83 18.51 -2.96
C GLU A 90 5.14 17.77 -3.26
N THR A 91 5.28 17.14 -4.43
CA THR A 91 6.44 16.34 -4.81
C THR A 91 6.78 16.54 -6.29
N ASP A 92 8.05 16.39 -6.63
CA ASP A 92 8.51 16.34 -8.02
C ASP A 92 8.31 14.96 -8.66
N ALA A 93 7.78 13.98 -7.91
CA ALA A 93 7.50 12.65 -8.43
C ALA A 93 6.31 12.67 -9.40
N GLU A 94 6.52 12.16 -10.60
CA GLU A 94 5.50 12.03 -11.63
C GLU A 94 4.88 10.63 -11.60
N TYR A 95 3.56 10.58 -11.49
CA TYR A 95 2.76 9.36 -11.49
C TYR A 95 2.00 9.24 -12.81
N ASP A 96 2.36 8.25 -13.63
CA ASP A 96 1.68 7.95 -14.89
C ASP A 96 1.18 6.50 -14.89
N GLY A 97 -0.12 6.31 -15.02
CA GLY A 97 -0.71 4.98 -14.93
C GLY A 97 -2.17 4.92 -15.29
N ILE A 98 -2.69 3.70 -15.26
CA ILE A 98 -4.09 3.40 -15.53
C ILE A 98 -4.77 2.87 -14.27
N GLU A 99 -6.09 3.05 -14.20
CA GLU A 99 -6.88 2.45 -13.13
C GLU A 99 -6.74 0.92 -13.20
N ALA A 100 -6.25 0.34 -12.12
CA ALA A 100 -6.04 -1.09 -11.97
C ALA A 100 -7.26 -1.75 -11.32
N LYS A 101 -7.42 -3.06 -11.57
CA LYS A 101 -8.52 -3.82 -10.99
C LYS A 101 -8.29 -4.02 -9.49
N LYS A 102 -9.26 -3.57 -8.68
CA LYS A 102 -9.29 -3.85 -7.25
C LYS A 102 -9.50 -5.35 -7.01
N LEU A 103 -8.67 -5.96 -6.18
CA LEU A 103 -8.93 -7.30 -5.66
C LEU A 103 -10.18 -7.25 -4.79
N THR A 104 -11.15 -8.11 -5.11
CA THR A 104 -12.36 -8.29 -4.30
C THR A 104 -12.23 -9.63 -3.61
N LEU A 105 -11.69 -9.61 -2.40
CA LEU A 105 -11.57 -10.79 -1.55
C LEU A 105 -12.49 -10.63 -0.34
N PRO A 106 -13.00 -11.74 0.23
CA PRO A 106 -13.67 -11.69 1.53
C PRO A 106 -12.74 -11.04 2.57
N THR A 107 -13.30 -10.27 3.51
CA THR A 107 -12.52 -9.53 4.53
C THR A 107 -11.52 -10.42 5.25
N GLY A 108 -11.91 -11.62 5.67
CA GLY A 108 -10.99 -12.54 6.35
C GLY A 108 -9.78 -12.95 5.52
N LEU A 109 -9.90 -13.00 4.19
CA LEU A 109 -8.76 -13.28 3.30
C LEU A 109 -7.88 -12.03 3.11
N MET A 110 -8.44 -10.82 3.11
CA MET A 110 -7.65 -9.58 3.12
C MET A 110 -6.87 -9.44 4.43
N GLU A 111 -7.51 -9.71 5.57
CA GLU A 111 -6.85 -9.72 6.88
C GLU A 111 -5.74 -10.77 6.94
N PHE A 112 -5.96 -11.95 6.35
CA PHE A 112 -4.94 -12.99 6.24
C PHE A 112 -3.71 -12.52 5.48
N LEU A 113 -3.88 -11.81 4.36
CA LEU A 113 -2.76 -11.26 3.58
C LEU A 113 -1.96 -10.18 4.34
N ALA A 114 -2.51 -9.61 5.41
CA ALA A 114 -1.79 -8.65 6.25
C ALA A 114 -0.99 -9.32 7.39
N ILE A 115 -1.06 -10.64 7.53
CA ILE A 115 -0.31 -11.39 8.55
C ILE A 115 1.11 -11.64 8.02
N PRO A 116 2.16 -11.17 8.73
CA PRO A 116 3.54 -11.49 8.37
C PRO A 116 3.78 -13.00 8.35
N ASP A 117 4.60 -13.47 7.40
CA ASP A 117 4.88 -14.91 7.19
C ASP A 117 5.41 -15.59 8.46
N ASP A 118 6.28 -14.93 9.21
CA ASP A 118 6.84 -15.45 10.47
C ASP A 118 5.76 -15.65 11.55
N VAL A 119 4.82 -14.72 11.64
CA VAL A 119 3.66 -14.83 12.56
C VAL A 119 2.73 -15.95 12.11
N PHE A 120 2.48 -16.09 10.82
CA PHE A 120 1.65 -17.16 10.28
C PHE A 120 2.27 -18.54 10.55
N LEU A 121 3.55 -18.71 10.22
CA LEU A 121 4.28 -19.96 10.42
C LEU A 121 4.38 -20.33 11.90
N ALA A 122 4.55 -19.36 12.80
CA ALA A 122 4.54 -19.60 14.24
C ALA A 122 3.18 -20.15 14.73
N LYS A 123 2.08 -19.53 14.30
CA LYS A 123 0.72 -20.02 14.63
C LYS A 123 0.45 -21.40 14.03
N LEU A 124 0.90 -21.65 12.82
CA LEU A 124 0.74 -22.96 12.17
C LEU A 124 1.55 -24.03 12.91
N ALA A 125 2.76 -23.73 13.34
CA ALA A 125 3.60 -24.62 14.14
C ALA A 125 2.93 -24.99 15.47
N GLU A 126 2.35 -24.00 16.17
CA GLU A 126 1.61 -24.22 17.42
C GLU A 126 0.40 -25.14 17.23
N GLN A 127 -0.32 -25.01 16.10
CA GLN A 127 -1.52 -25.81 15.83
C GLN A 127 -1.24 -27.22 15.33
N THR A 128 -0.15 -27.41 14.57
CA THR A 128 0.16 -28.67 13.87
C THR A 128 1.24 -29.50 14.56
N GLY A 129 2.01 -28.90 15.47
CA GLY A 129 3.22 -29.52 16.03
C GLY A 129 4.38 -29.64 15.04
N MET A 130 4.27 -29.05 13.85
CA MET A 130 5.32 -29.04 12.83
C MET A 130 6.36 -27.96 13.12
N ASN A 131 7.63 -28.25 12.84
CA ASN A 131 8.72 -27.26 12.94
C ASN A 131 9.09 -26.80 11.52
N PHE A 132 8.88 -25.52 11.21
CA PHE A 132 9.17 -24.91 9.91
C PHE A 132 10.54 -24.21 9.85
N LYS A 133 11.46 -24.56 10.76
CA LYS A 133 12.84 -24.10 10.70
C LYS A 133 13.64 -24.96 9.71
N ASP A 134 13.83 -24.44 8.51
CA ASP A 134 14.94 -24.81 7.62
C ASP A 134 15.90 -23.62 7.48
#